data_AF-A0A924BWB9-F1
#
_entry.id   AF-A0A924BWB9-F1
#
_cell.length_a   1.000
_cell.length_b   1.000
_cell.length_c   1.000
_cell.angle_alpha   90.00
_cell.angle_beta   90.00
_cell.angle_gamma   90.00
#
_symmetry.space_group_name_H-M   'P 1'
#
loop_
_entity.id
_entity.type
_entity.pdbx_description
1 polymer ?
#
loop_
_entity_poly.entity_id
_entity_poly.type
_entity_poly.pdbx_seq_one_letter_code
_entity_poly.pdbx_strand_id
1 'polypeptide(L)'
;MTKISAKNTSTATVRKSKTAISNQPPTQPQAVLDSFSATADRFMEAAQSEASKCAYASDIRMFAASGITVPATAAQVIEYLAQFAGKLSVATLERRLISLHKAHLESVLKSPTVHITVKRTMQGIRRTFGTKQKQARPMVKDDLLEAMVMIDRQKPIKAARDRALLLVGFASAMRR
;
A
#
# COMPACT_ATOMS: atom_id res chain seq x y z
N MET A 1 -24.59 -73.86 -24.05
CA MET A 1 -24.90 -73.42 -22.67
C MET A 1 -24.57 -71.93 -22.59
N THR A 2 -25.41 -70.96 -22.28
CA THR A 2 -26.85 -70.87 -22.03
C THR A 2 -27.17 -69.39 -22.26
N LYS A 3 -28.22 -69.08 -23.04
CA LYS A 3 -28.78 -67.73 -23.19
C LYS A 3 -29.28 -67.23 -21.83
N ILE A 4 -29.20 -65.94 -21.53
CA ILE A 4 -30.31 -65.16 -20.93
C ILE A 4 -30.13 -63.69 -21.34
N SER A 5 -31.10 -63.23 -22.13
CA SER A 5 -31.50 -61.85 -22.32
C SER A 5 -32.56 -61.55 -21.26
N ALA A 6 -32.48 -60.41 -20.58
CA ALA A 6 -33.66 -59.82 -19.93
C ALA A 6 -33.58 -58.29 -19.97
N LYS A 7 -34.47 -57.74 -20.79
CA LYS A 7 -34.92 -56.34 -20.77
C LYS A 7 -35.52 -56.03 -19.40
N ASN A 8 -35.42 -54.79 -18.94
CA ASN A 8 -36.59 -54.14 -18.37
C ASN A 8 -36.56 -52.62 -18.53
N THR A 9 -37.67 -52.18 -19.09
CA THR A 9 -38.12 -50.82 -19.38
C THR A 9 -38.87 -50.29 -18.16
N SER A 10 -38.65 -49.04 -17.76
CA SER A 10 -39.69 -48.15 -17.19
C SER A 10 -39.13 -46.73 -17.03
N THR A 11 -39.51 -45.80 -17.90
CA THR A 11 -40.53 -44.75 -17.65
C THR A 11 -40.36 -44.01 -16.32
N ALA A 12 -39.85 -42.78 -16.38
CA ALA A 12 -40.34 -41.67 -15.57
C ALA A 12 -39.92 -40.32 -16.19
N THR A 13 -40.86 -39.76 -16.95
CA THR A 13 -40.92 -38.35 -17.32
C THR A 13 -40.91 -37.47 -16.07
N VAL A 14 -39.89 -36.61 -15.90
CA VAL A 14 -40.04 -35.41 -15.06
C VAL A 14 -39.47 -34.20 -15.79
N ARG A 15 -40.39 -33.54 -16.48
CA ARG A 15 -40.34 -32.14 -16.89
C ARG A 15 -40.37 -31.28 -15.63
N LYS A 16 -39.37 -30.43 -15.40
CA LYS A 16 -39.40 -29.24 -14.51
C LYS A 16 -38.17 -28.39 -14.84
N SER A 17 -38.31 -27.41 -15.72
CA SER A 17 -38.66 -26.02 -15.39
C SER A 17 -37.48 -25.23 -14.80
N LYS A 18 -36.85 -24.44 -15.67
CA LYS A 18 -36.72 -22.98 -15.53
C LYS A 18 -36.14 -22.47 -14.20
N THR A 19 -34.83 -22.19 -14.20
CA THR A 19 -34.30 -21.05 -13.46
C THR A 19 -33.27 -20.36 -14.34
N ALA A 20 -33.72 -19.31 -15.02
CA ALA A 20 -32.85 -18.31 -15.60
C ALA A 20 -32.01 -17.72 -14.44
N ILE A 21 -30.69 -17.97 -14.45
CA ILE A 21 -29.77 -17.26 -13.58
C ILE A 21 -29.64 -15.86 -14.17
N SER A 22 -30.60 -15.02 -13.80
CA SER A 22 -30.51 -13.57 -13.90
C SER A 22 -29.36 -13.13 -13.00
N ASN A 23 -28.14 -13.02 -13.55
CA ASN A 23 -27.04 -12.34 -12.89
C ASN A 23 -27.27 -10.83 -13.02
N GLN A 24 -28.23 -10.30 -12.26
CA GLN A 24 -28.19 -8.88 -11.93
C GLN A 24 -26.95 -8.65 -11.05
N PRO A 25 -26.09 -7.66 -11.35
CA PRO A 25 -25.06 -7.25 -10.41
C PRO A 25 -25.75 -6.78 -9.12
N PRO A 26 -25.18 -7.04 -7.93
CA PRO A 26 -25.73 -6.53 -6.70
C PRO A 26 -25.73 -5.00 -6.79
N THR A 27 -26.93 -4.42 -6.81
CA THR A 27 -27.15 -2.97 -6.71
C THR A 27 -26.48 -2.51 -5.43
N GLN A 28 -25.30 -1.91 -5.56
CA GLN A 28 -24.60 -1.30 -4.44
C GLN A 28 -25.44 -0.13 -3.92
N PRO A 29 -25.39 0.17 -2.62
CA PRO A 29 -26.15 1.24 -2.01
C PRO A 29 -25.55 2.60 -2.42
N GLN A 30 -25.91 3.07 -3.61
CA GLN A 30 -25.50 4.40 -4.11
C GLN A 30 -26.19 5.54 -3.34
N ALA A 31 -27.22 5.24 -2.54
CA ALA A 31 -28.06 6.24 -1.86
C ALA A 31 -27.56 6.70 -0.47
N VAL A 32 -26.40 6.26 0.03
CA VAL A 32 -25.93 6.61 1.40
C VAL A 32 -24.95 7.78 1.47
N LEU A 33 -24.50 8.31 0.32
CA LEU A 33 -23.41 9.30 0.24
C LEU A 33 -23.89 10.73 -0.10
N ASP A 34 -25.17 10.92 -0.38
CA ASP A 34 -25.69 12.21 -0.83
C ASP A 34 -26.05 13.08 0.40
N SER A 35 -25.08 13.92 0.78
CA SER A 35 -25.06 14.89 1.89
C SER A 35 -24.62 14.35 3.25
N PHE A 36 -23.30 14.23 3.41
CA PHE A 36 -22.71 14.22 4.74
C PHE A 36 -22.76 15.62 5.36
N SER A 37 -22.85 15.69 6.69
CA SER A 37 -22.70 16.98 7.38
C SER A 37 -21.32 17.57 7.10
N ALA A 38 -21.19 18.90 7.04
CA ALA A 38 -19.90 19.59 6.87
C ALA A 38 -18.84 19.14 7.89
N THR A 39 -19.29 18.72 9.08
CA THR A 39 -18.43 18.13 10.12
C THR A 39 -17.85 16.78 9.69
N ALA A 40 -18.65 15.93 9.05
CA ALA A 40 -18.20 14.64 8.55
C ALA A 40 -17.21 14.79 7.39
N ASP A 41 -17.42 15.74 6.47
CA ASP A 41 -16.46 16.04 5.40
C ASP A 41 -15.11 16.47 5.97
N ARG A 42 -15.11 17.38 6.96
CA ARG A 42 -13.89 17.80 7.65
C ARG A 42 -13.14 16.63 8.29
N PHE A 43 -13.85 15.66 8.87
CA PHE A 43 -13.21 14.47 9.43
C PHE A 43 -12.65 13.54 8.34
N MET A 44 -13.33 13.40 7.21
CA MET A 44 -12.81 12.64 6.07
C MET A 44 -11.55 13.27 5.48
N GLU A 45 -11.52 14.60 5.33
CA GLU A 45 -10.33 15.31 4.85
C GLU A 45 -9.15 15.22 5.82
N ALA A 46 -9.43 15.30 7.13
CA ALA A 46 -8.44 15.18 8.19
C ALA A 46 -7.95 13.74 8.43
N ALA A 47 -8.67 12.74 7.90
CA ALA A 47 -8.30 11.33 8.05
C ALA A 47 -6.93 10.99 7.44
N GLN A 48 -6.44 11.80 6.50
CA GLN A 48 -5.12 11.64 5.90
C GLN A 48 -4.30 12.94 6.01
N SER A 49 -3.07 12.83 6.49
CA SER A 49 -2.14 13.96 6.50
C SER A 49 -1.74 14.37 5.09
N GLU A 50 -1.45 15.65 4.90
CA GLU A 50 -1.01 16.19 3.60
C GLU A 50 0.25 15.48 3.08
N ALA A 51 1.18 15.16 3.97
CA ALA A 51 2.37 14.38 3.65
C ALA A 51 2.04 12.99 3.08
N SER A 52 0.99 12.33 3.60
CA SER A 52 0.56 11.02 3.10
C SER A 52 -0.07 11.14 1.71
N LYS A 53 -0.92 12.16 1.50
CA LYS A 53 -1.53 12.45 0.19
C LYS A 53 -0.45 12.70 -0.87
N CYS A 54 0.51 13.56 -0.56
CA CYS A 54 1.64 13.88 -1.43
C CYS A 54 2.52 12.64 -1.74
N ALA A 55 2.80 11.82 -0.72
CA ALA A 55 3.58 10.58 -0.91
C ALA A 55 2.85 9.59 -1.83
N TYR A 56 1.56 9.36 -1.61
CA TYR A 56 0.76 8.46 -2.44
C TYR A 56 0.64 8.96 -3.88
N ALA A 57 0.37 10.26 -4.07
CA ALA A 57 0.35 10.86 -5.40
C ALA A 57 1.70 10.70 -6.13
N SER A 58 2.82 10.86 -5.41
CA SER A 58 4.14 10.61 -5.98
C SER A 58 4.38 9.15 -6.34
N ASP A 59 3.92 8.22 -5.50
CA ASP A 59 4.06 6.79 -5.74
C ASP A 59 3.22 6.36 -6.97
N ILE A 60 2.02 6.92 -7.18
CA ILE A 60 1.22 6.69 -8.40
C ILE A 60 1.90 7.23 -9.66
N ARG A 61 2.52 8.41 -9.61
CA ARG A 61 3.32 8.94 -10.73
C ARG A 61 4.47 7.99 -11.10
N MET A 62 5.10 7.35 -10.12
CA MET A 62 6.17 6.38 -10.36
C MET A 62 5.66 5.10 -11.04
N PHE A 63 4.44 4.65 -10.72
CA PHE A 63 3.80 3.56 -11.48
C PHE A 63 3.51 3.97 -12.92
N ALA A 64 2.95 5.17 -13.12
CA ALA A 64 2.68 5.68 -14.47
C ALA A 64 3.96 5.77 -15.31
N ALA A 65 5.07 6.22 -14.72
CA ALA A 65 6.37 6.26 -15.39
C ALA A 65 6.92 4.87 -15.75
N SER A 66 6.52 3.81 -15.04
CA SER A 66 6.83 2.42 -15.38
C SER A 66 5.86 1.79 -16.38
N GLY A 67 4.86 2.54 -16.86
CA GLY A 67 3.84 2.05 -17.79
C GLY A 67 2.63 1.38 -17.12
N ILE A 68 2.47 1.53 -15.80
CA ILE A 68 1.33 0.98 -15.05
C ILE A 68 0.37 2.12 -14.70
N THR A 69 -0.85 2.03 -15.21
CA THR A 69 -1.96 2.95 -14.86
C THR A 69 -3.01 2.22 -14.03
N VAL A 70 -3.87 2.96 -13.34
CA VAL A 70 -5.04 2.41 -12.65
C VAL A 70 -6.18 2.33 -13.68
N PRO A 71 -6.87 1.20 -13.87
CA PRO A 71 -6.77 -0.07 -13.12
C PRO A 71 -5.53 -0.90 -13.50
N ALA A 72 -4.80 -1.39 -12.50
CA ALA A 72 -3.64 -2.25 -12.69
C ALA A 72 -4.03 -3.73 -12.49
N THR A 73 -3.44 -4.61 -13.29
CA THR A 73 -3.61 -6.06 -13.14
C THR A 73 -2.61 -6.63 -12.13
N ALA A 74 -2.94 -7.78 -11.52
CA ALA A 74 -2.01 -8.46 -10.61
C ALA A 74 -0.70 -8.85 -11.30
N ALA A 75 -0.74 -9.21 -12.59
CA ALA A 75 0.44 -9.56 -13.37
C ALA A 75 1.40 -8.37 -13.54
N GLN A 76 0.88 -7.19 -13.90
CA GLN A 76 1.69 -5.96 -14.01
C GLN A 76 2.35 -5.60 -12.68
N VAL A 77 1.62 -5.75 -11.57
CA VAL A 77 2.17 -5.49 -10.23
C VAL A 77 3.29 -6.47 -9.89
N ILE A 78 3.15 -7.76 -10.22
CA ILE A 78 4.20 -8.77 -9.98
C ILE A 78 5.46 -8.43 -10.78
N GLU A 79 5.30 -8.10 -12.06
CA GLU A 79 6.42 -7.75 -12.94
C GLU A 79 7.15 -6.50 -12.44
N TYR A 80 6.39 -5.49 -12.03
CA TYR A 80 6.94 -4.29 -11.39
C TYR A 80 7.76 -4.63 -10.14
N LEU A 81 7.22 -5.46 -9.26
CA LEU A 81 7.91 -5.88 -8.04
C LEU A 81 9.21 -6.63 -8.37
N ALA A 82 9.21 -7.49 -9.39
CA ALA A 82 10.40 -8.19 -9.84
C ALA A 82 11.45 -7.23 -10.44
N GLN A 83 11.02 -6.27 -11.27
CA GLN A 83 11.90 -5.30 -11.92
C GLN A 83 12.64 -4.38 -10.94
N PHE A 84 11.98 -4.00 -9.84
CA PHE A 84 12.51 -3.10 -8.82
C PHE A 84 13.02 -3.79 -7.55
N ALA A 85 12.89 -5.12 -7.45
CA ALA A 85 13.50 -5.90 -6.38
C ALA A 85 15.02 -5.67 -6.39
N GLY A 86 15.60 -5.39 -5.22
CA GLY A 86 17.03 -5.09 -5.07
C GLY A 86 17.46 -3.68 -5.52
N LYS A 87 16.66 -2.97 -6.34
CA LYS A 87 16.92 -1.57 -6.71
C LYS A 87 16.30 -0.58 -5.73
N LEU A 88 15.12 -0.89 -5.23
CA LEU A 88 14.41 -0.09 -4.22
C LEU A 88 14.41 -0.81 -2.88
N SER A 89 14.31 -0.02 -1.81
CA SER A 89 14.14 -0.58 -0.48
C SER A 89 12.80 -1.31 -0.38
N VAL A 90 12.76 -2.38 0.42
CA VAL A 90 11.52 -3.14 0.67
C VAL A 90 10.41 -2.24 1.22
N ALA A 91 10.74 -1.31 2.12
CA ALA A 91 9.80 -0.34 2.66
C ALA A 91 9.19 0.58 1.57
N THR A 92 10.00 0.97 0.58
CA THR A 92 9.51 1.75 -0.56
C THR A 92 8.52 0.96 -1.41
N LEU A 93 8.83 -0.30 -1.72
CA LEU A 93 7.94 -1.17 -2.50
C LEU A 93 6.61 -1.41 -1.77
N GLU A 94 6.65 -1.64 -0.45
CA GLU A 94 5.45 -1.79 0.37
C GLU A 94 4.58 -0.53 0.38
N ARG A 95 5.19 0.64 0.57
CA ARG A 95 4.45 1.91 0.54
C ARG A 95 3.79 2.12 -0.81
N ARG A 96 4.50 1.85 -1.90
CA ARG A 96 3.94 1.93 -3.27
C ARG A 96 2.75 1.00 -3.46
N LEU A 97 2.80 -0.23 -2.96
CA LEU A 97 1.67 -1.15 -3.01
C LEU A 97 0.46 -0.66 -2.21
N ILE A 98 0.68 0.01 -1.07
CA ILE A 98 -0.38 0.65 -0.28
C ILE A 98 -0.99 1.82 -1.07
N SER A 99 -0.18 2.66 -1.70
CA SER A 99 -0.66 3.75 -2.55
C SER A 99 -1.49 3.22 -3.72
N LEU A 100 -1.03 2.17 -4.38
CA LEU A 100 -1.77 1.53 -5.47
C LEU A 100 -3.09 0.93 -4.97
N HIS A 101 -3.08 0.30 -3.79
CA HIS A 101 -4.28 -0.22 -3.15
C HIS A 101 -5.30 0.89 -2.88
N LYS A 102 -4.85 2.02 -2.30
CA LYS A 102 -5.68 3.19 -2.03
C LYS A 102 -6.27 3.79 -3.31
N ALA A 103 -5.46 3.98 -4.36
CA ALA A 103 -5.94 4.50 -5.63
C ALA A 103 -7.05 3.64 -6.26
N HIS A 104 -6.97 2.30 -6.11
CA HIS A 104 -8.04 1.41 -6.56
C HIS A 104 -9.30 1.55 -5.70
N LEU A 105 -9.15 1.63 -4.38
CA LEU A 105 -10.30 1.82 -3.47
C LEU A 105 -11.01 3.14 -3.69
N GLU A 106 -10.26 4.23 -3.91
CA GLU A 106 -10.80 5.56 -4.23
C GLU A 106 -11.54 5.56 -5.58
N SER A 107 -11.16 4.68 -6.50
CA SER A 107 -11.85 4.46 -7.77
C SER A 107 -12.98 3.42 -7.70
N VAL A 108 -13.32 2.91 -6.50
CA VAL A 108 -14.31 1.84 -6.28
C VAL A 108 -13.96 0.55 -7.05
N LEU A 109 -12.67 0.28 -7.22
CA LEU A 109 -12.13 -0.89 -7.92
C LEU A 109 -11.55 -1.91 -6.94
N LYS A 110 -11.57 -3.19 -7.34
CA LYS A 110 -10.87 -4.24 -6.59
C LYS A 110 -9.36 -4.05 -6.73
N SER A 111 -8.67 -3.98 -5.60
CA SER A 111 -7.22 -3.79 -5.60
C SER A 111 -6.46 -5.06 -6.02
N PRO A 112 -5.48 -4.95 -6.95
CA PRO A 112 -4.63 -6.07 -7.37
C PRO A 112 -3.67 -6.53 -6.26
N THR A 113 -3.33 -5.65 -5.31
CA THR A 113 -2.43 -5.92 -4.18
C THR A 113 -2.95 -7.02 -3.24
N VAL A 114 -4.28 -7.22 -3.21
CA VAL A 114 -4.91 -8.24 -2.34
C VAL A 114 -4.66 -9.66 -2.87
N HIS A 115 -4.31 -9.80 -4.14
CA HIS A 115 -4.08 -11.09 -4.79
C HIS A 115 -2.96 -11.89 -4.10
N ILE A 116 -3.19 -13.19 -3.89
CA ILE A 116 -2.28 -14.06 -3.13
C ILE A 116 -0.88 -14.12 -3.74
N THR A 117 -0.79 -14.12 -5.06
CA THR A 117 0.50 -14.14 -5.77
C THR A 117 1.30 -12.87 -5.52
N VAL A 118 0.68 -11.69 -5.49
CA VAL A 118 1.37 -10.43 -5.19
C VAL A 118 1.92 -10.45 -3.77
N LYS A 119 1.13 -10.91 -2.81
CA LYS A 119 1.58 -11.07 -1.41
C LYS A 119 2.74 -12.05 -1.29
N ARG A 120 2.69 -13.19 -2.01
CA ARG A 120 3.77 -14.18 -2.02
C ARG A 120 5.05 -13.61 -2.64
N THR A 121 4.95 -12.87 -3.75
CA THR A 121 6.09 -12.19 -4.38
C THR A 121 6.73 -11.19 -3.41
N MET A 122 5.94 -10.36 -2.74
CA MET A 122 6.46 -9.44 -1.72
C MET A 122 7.11 -10.16 -0.54
N GLN A 123 6.55 -11.29 -0.11
CA GLN A 123 7.15 -12.10 0.94
C GLN A 123 8.50 -12.67 0.50
N GLY A 124 8.65 -13.07 -0.76
CA GLY A 124 9.93 -13.47 -1.35
C GLY A 124 10.94 -12.32 -1.32
N ILE A 125 10.56 -11.14 -1.83
CA ILE A 125 11.41 -9.94 -1.83
C ILE A 125 11.87 -9.57 -0.42
N ARG A 126 10.98 -9.64 0.57
CA ARG A 126 11.31 -9.42 1.99
C ARG A 126 12.37 -10.38 2.51
N ARG A 127 12.35 -11.65 2.10
CA ARG A 127 13.34 -12.64 2.54
C ARG A 127 14.69 -12.45 1.86
N THR A 128 14.68 -12.08 0.59
CA THR A 128 15.91 -11.95 -0.21
C THR A 128 16.60 -10.61 0.01
N PHE A 129 15.85 -9.51 0.09
CA PHE A 129 16.37 -8.14 0.14
C PHE A 129 15.98 -7.38 1.41
N GLY A 130 15.26 -8.02 2.33
CA GLY A 130 14.89 -7.43 3.62
C GLY A 130 16.13 -7.03 4.38
N THR A 131 16.39 -5.72 4.39
CA THR A 131 17.53 -5.15 5.12
C THR A 131 17.03 -4.57 6.43
N LYS A 132 17.80 -4.77 7.52
CA LYS A 132 17.51 -4.13 8.80
C LYS A 132 17.43 -2.62 8.60
N GLN A 133 16.37 -1.99 9.10
CA GLN A 133 16.20 -0.54 9.01
C GLN A 133 17.44 0.14 9.62
N LYS A 134 18.07 1.03 8.83
CA LYS A 134 19.27 1.76 9.26
C LYS A 134 18.86 2.73 10.37
N GLN A 135 19.14 2.37 11.60
CA GLN A 135 18.99 3.27 12.74
C GLN A 135 20.23 4.16 12.80
N ALA A 136 20.01 5.47 12.95
CA ALA A 136 21.10 6.39 13.27
C ALA A 136 21.68 5.99 14.63
N ARG A 137 23.01 6.08 14.76
CA ARG A 137 23.67 5.85 16.05
C ARG A 137 23.13 6.88 17.05
N PRO A 138 22.75 6.48 18.28
CA PRO A 138 22.36 7.44 19.29
C PRO A 138 23.52 8.40 19.54
N MET A 139 23.21 9.70 19.60
CA MET A 139 24.17 10.73 19.98
C MET A 139 24.37 10.66 21.49
N VAL A 140 25.62 10.53 21.94
CA VAL A 140 25.98 10.53 23.36
C VAL A 140 26.44 11.94 23.76
N LYS A 141 26.51 12.23 25.06
CA LYS A 141 27.00 13.51 25.59
C LYS A 141 28.36 13.92 24.99
N ASP A 142 29.27 12.96 24.79
CA ASP A 142 30.60 13.26 24.28
C ASP A 142 30.55 13.71 22.81
N ASP A 143 29.74 13.03 21.98
CA ASP A 143 29.48 13.44 20.59
C ASP A 143 28.87 14.86 20.52
N LEU A 144 28.01 15.21 21.49
CA LEU A 144 27.41 16.54 21.58
C LEU A 144 28.46 17.61 21.88
N LEU A 145 29.36 17.35 22.84
CA LEU A 145 30.44 18.29 23.18
C LEU A 145 31.40 18.49 21.99
N GLU A 146 31.75 17.42 21.28
CA GLU A 146 32.57 17.52 20.07
C GLU A 146 31.88 18.36 18.99
N ALA A 147 30.59 18.12 18.75
CA ALA A 147 29.81 18.89 17.79
C ALA A 147 29.74 20.38 18.17
N MET A 148 29.64 20.72 19.46
CA MET A 148 29.63 22.11 19.93
C MET A 148 30.94 22.83 19.58
N VAL A 149 32.09 22.19 19.79
CA VAL A 149 33.41 22.77 19.44
C VAL A 149 33.51 23.04 17.94
N MET A 150 32.92 22.19 17.10
CA MET A 150 32.90 22.41 15.64
C MET A 150 31.94 23.53 15.23
N ILE A 151 30.81 23.66 15.91
CA ILE A 151 29.82 24.72 15.65
C ILE A 151 30.38 26.10 16.04
N ASP A 152 31.13 26.20 17.13
CA ASP A 152 31.72 27.47 17.60
C ASP A 152 32.77 28.05 16.62
N ARG A 153 33.27 27.24 15.67
CA ARG A 153 34.15 27.70 14.57
C ARG A 153 33.40 28.37 13.42
N GLN A 154 32.07 28.31 13.40
CA GLN A 154 31.25 28.92 12.36
C GLN A 154 31.07 30.44 12.59
N LYS A 155 30.48 31.12 11.60
CA LYS A 155 30.07 32.53 11.76
C LYS A 155 29.10 32.69 12.94
N PRO A 156 29.16 33.79 13.72
CA PRO A 156 28.48 33.92 15.01
C PRO A 156 26.97 33.63 14.96
N ILE A 157 26.27 34.12 13.93
CA ILE A 157 24.82 33.89 13.76
C ILE A 157 24.50 32.41 13.45
N LYS A 158 25.33 31.76 12.63
CA LYS A 158 25.16 30.33 12.31
C LYS A 158 25.49 29.45 13.51
N ALA A 159 26.57 29.78 14.22
CA ALA A 159 26.97 29.07 15.43
C ALA A 159 25.86 29.10 16.50
N ALA A 160 25.30 30.28 16.77
CA ALA A 160 24.20 30.41 17.73
C ALA A 160 22.95 29.59 17.33
N ARG A 161 22.57 29.63 16.04
CA ARG A 161 21.42 28.87 15.52
C ARG A 161 21.64 27.36 15.62
N ASP A 162 22.76 26.87 15.09
CA ASP A 162 23.03 25.43 15.03
C ASP A 162 23.20 24.85 16.43
N ARG A 163 23.80 25.61 17.36
CA ARG A 163 23.89 25.26 18.79
C ARG A 163 22.52 25.18 19.44
N ALA A 164 21.64 26.15 19.20
CA ALA A 164 20.28 26.11 19.72
C ALA A 164 19.50 24.91 19.20
N LEU A 165 19.55 24.65 17.88
CA LEU A 165 18.88 23.50 17.27
C LEU A 165 19.41 22.17 17.80
N LEU A 166 20.73 22.03 17.95
CA LEU A 166 21.34 20.80 18.44
C LEU A 166 20.99 20.54 19.91
N LEU A 167 21.11 21.55 20.77
CA LEU A 167 20.82 21.41 22.21
C LEU A 167 19.34 21.16 22.46
N VAL A 168 18.45 21.90 21.80
CA VAL A 168 17.00 21.70 21.92
C VAL A 168 16.62 20.33 21.38
N GLY A 169 17.13 19.92 20.22
CA GLY A 169 16.88 18.59 19.65
C GLY A 169 17.38 17.46 20.55
N PHE A 170 18.56 17.60 21.14
CA PHE A 170 19.13 16.62 22.05
C PHE A 170 18.33 16.50 23.36
N ALA A 171 17.98 17.62 23.99
CA ALA A 171 17.26 17.62 25.27
C ALA A 171 15.78 17.18 25.13
N SER A 172 15.14 17.49 24.01
CA SER A 172 13.72 17.20 23.78
C SER A 172 13.45 15.84 23.12
N ALA A 173 14.47 15.20 22.53
CA ALA A 173 14.34 13.96 21.75
C ALA A 173 13.26 14.02 20.64
N MET A 174 12.98 15.21 20.12
CA MET A 174 11.95 15.42 19.10
C MET A 174 12.38 14.87 17.73
N ARG A 175 11.41 14.28 17.01
CA ARG A 175 11.59 13.94 15.60
C ARG A 175 11.30 15.17 14.73
N ARG A 176 12.07 15.31 13.65
CA ARG A 176 11.87 16.35 12.62
C ARG A 176 10.83 15.92 11.59
#